data_AF-A0A2S4JGD0-F1
#
_entry.id   AF-A0A2S4JGD0-F1
#
_cell.length_a   1.000
_cell.length_b   1.000
_cell.length_c   1.000
_cell.angle_alpha   90.00
_cell.angle_beta   90.00
_cell.angle_gamma   90.00
#
_symmetry.space_group_name_H-M   'P 1'
#
loop_
_entity.id
_entity.type
_entity.pdbx_description
1 polymer ?
#
loop_
_entity_poly.entity_id
_entity_poly.type
_entity_poly.pdbx_seq_one_letter_code
_entity_poly.pdbx_strand_id
1 'polypeptide(L)'
;MGRITTSVFLLILTLGAFLMVSFQDPADARIVPLQNSAAFGERTPPFPVVERAARAVRQNEGDQGMIAFLTSHVARYRDDPNNGYYLSVTADLYREKGAGELARHYYRRALFRYPDVTVRGVASHRVAINRLLALEQDPRQRVDYLHYLQDQYSDSLDRGLVAYHLAKAYGEAGRWPEAFESYRVFLAHPRTEIPGEPNARQEAQRQVTFYDSGRRWTHQDLDTLVARIKNALWRQDPAALLRHRAGENFFTMSWQQDEMDANSDIPTFDIGAFLRRSRVRFSRDLEVNSNASEAYLRTWGWSHRIPTWYLYFRRIDFPADPEVHGNWEWGGILFGEAF
;
A
#
# COMPACT_ATOMS: atom_id res chain seq x y z
N MET A 1 -1.93 -13.83 -19.01
CA MET A 1 -2.09 -14.43 -17.67
C MET A 1 -2.01 -13.31 -16.66
N GLY A 2 -3.08 -13.11 -15.89
CA GLY A 2 -3.35 -11.89 -15.12
C GLY A 2 -2.39 -11.69 -13.94
N ARG A 3 -1.87 -10.46 -13.83
CA ARG A 3 -1.27 -9.93 -12.60
C ARG A 3 -2.32 -9.08 -11.90
N ILE A 4 -3.19 -9.72 -11.13
CA ILE A 4 -4.00 -9.09 -10.10
C ILE A 4 -3.88 -10.01 -8.90
N THR A 5 -2.87 -9.80 -8.03
CA THR A 5 -2.83 -10.41 -6.69
C THR A 5 -1.71 -9.92 -5.76
N THR A 6 -0.76 -9.09 -6.20
CA THR A 6 0.36 -8.70 -5.32
C THR A 6 0.01 -7.59 -4.31
N SER A 7 -1.01 -6.77 -4.58
CA SER A 7 -1.34 -5.61 -3.71
C SER A 7 -2.06 -5.97 -2.41
N VAL A 8 -2.76 -7.10 -2.33
CA VAL A 8 -3.52 -7.49 -1.13
C VAL A 8 -2.62 -8.11 -0.06
N PHE A 9 -1.54 -8.80 -0.46
CA PHE A 9 -0.60 -9.43 0.48
C PHE A 9 0.38 -8.45 1.12
N LEU A 10 0.78 -7.39 0.39
CA LEU A 10 1.69 -6.38 0.94
C LEU A 10 1.03 -5.51 2.02
N LEU A 11 -0.28 -5.28 1.88
CA LEU A 11 -1.03 -4.42 2.79
C LEU A 11 -1.22 -5.04 4.19
N ILE A 12 -1.23 -6.38 4.28
CA ILE A 12 -1.28 -7.11 5.56
C ILE A 12 0.04 -6.99 6.33
N LEU A 13 1.18 -6.85 5.62
CA LEU A 13 2.51 -6.69 6.22
C LEU A 13 2.80 -5.26 6.67
N THR A 14 2.33 -4.25 5.93
CA THR A 14 2.58 -2.83 6.28
C THR A 14 1.76 -2.36 7.47
N LEU A 15 0.51 -2.83 7.61
CA LEU A 15 -0.33 -2.57 8.79
C LEU A 15 0.08 -3.39 10.03
N GLY A 16 0.76 -4.52 9.84
CA GLY A 16 1.29 -5.36 10.93
C GLY A 16 2.44 -4.71 11.71
N ALA A 17 3.16 -3.76 11.11
CA ALA A 17 4.23 -3.03 11.77
C ALA A 17 3.72 -1.99 12.79
N PHE A 18 2.42 -1.69 12.80
CA PHE A 18 1.82 -0.65 13.63
C PHE A 18 1.38 -1.13 15.04
N LEU A 19 1.99 -2.20 15.59
CA LEU A 19 1.95 -2.71 16.98
C LEU A 19 1.60 -4.21 17.05
N MET A 20 2.65 -5.05 17.08
CA MET A 20 2.60 -6.33 17.78
C MET A 20 2.68 -6.06 19.29
N VAL A 21 1.60 -5.55 19.89
CA VAL A 21 1.39 -5.71 21.33
C VAL A 21 0.43 -6.87 21.50
N SER A 22 0.99 -8.07 21.71
CA SER A 22 0.25 -9.16 22.33
C SER A 22 0.18 -8.88 23.83
N PHE A 23 -0.99 -9.02 24.44
CA PHE A 23 -1.19 -8.85 25.89
C PHE A 23 -0.70 -10.06 26.73
N GLN A 24 0.28 -10.82 26.23
CA GLN A 24 0.76 -12.06 26.85
C GLN A 24 2.01 -11.85 27.74
N ASP A 25 1.77 -12.01 29.05
CA ASP A 25 2.66 -12.28 30.20
C ASP A 25 3.52 -11.15 30.81
N PRO A 26 3.74 -11.12 32.15
CA PRO A 26 4.24 -12.26 32.95
C PRO A 26 3.49 -12.63 34.26
N ALA A 27 3.44 -13.95 34.49
CA ALA A 27 3.83 -14.75 35.67
C ALA A 27 3.37 -14.39 37.10
N ASP A 28 2.99 -15.48 37.80
CA ASP A 28 2.81 -15.67 39.24
C ASP A 28 1.58 -15.06 39.94
N ALA A 29 0.50 -15.86 39.99
CA ALA A 29 -0.38 -15.91 41.16
C ALA A 29 -1.13 -17.24 41.24
N ARG A 30 -1.11 -17.85 42.43
CA ARG A 30 -1.69 -19.16 42.78
C ARG A 30 -3.13 -19.35 42.28
N ILE A 31 -3.38 -20.54 41.75
CA ILE A 31 -4.66 -21.02 41.24
C ILE A 31 -5.65 -21.19 42.40
N VAL A 32 -6.79 -20.50 42.33
CA VAL A 32 -8.01 -20.89 43.04
C VAL A 32 -9.06 -21.21 41.97
N PRO A 33 -9.55 -22.45 41.88
CA PRO A 33 -10.60 -22.79 40.93
C PRO A 33 -11.91 -22.14 41.39
N LEU A 34 -12.39 -21.13 40.68
CA LEU A 34 -13.72 -20.57 40.91
C LEU A 34 -14.77 -21.45 40.23
N GLN A 35 -15.12 -22.56 40.90
CA GLN A 35 -16.50 -23.03 40.84
C GLN A 35 -17.35 -21.99 41.56
N ASN A 36 -17.99 -21.08 40.81
CA ASN A 36 -19.29 -20.48 41.14
C ASN A 36 -19.62 -19.35 40.16
N SER A 37 -20.47 -19.65 39.19
CA SER A 37 -21.17 -18.67 38.34
C SER A 37 -22.19 -17.81 39.11
N ALA A 38 -22.29 -17.99 40.45
CA ALA A 38 -23.22 -17.32 41.36
C ALA A 38 -22.58 -16.29 42.32
N ALA A 39 -21.25 -16.08 42.29
CA ALA A 39 -20.56 -15.25 43.28
C ALA A 39 -20.65 -13.72 43.05
N PHE A 40 -21.09 -13.29 41.87
CA PHE A 40 -21.30 -11.88 41.55
C PHE A 40 -22.80 -11.71 41.28
N GLY A 41 -23.52 -11.04 42.19
CA GLY A 41 -24.94 -10.70 42.01
C GLY A 41 -25.14 -9.67 40.88
N GLU A 42 -26.01 -8.69 41.06
CA GLU A 42 -26.23 -7.63 40.05
C GLU A 42 -25.03 -6.68 39.82
N ARG A 43 -23.96 -6.81 40.61
CA ARG A 43 -22.77 -5.94 40.52
C ARG A 43 -21.73 -6.51 39.58
N THR A 44 -21.24 -5.67 38.67
CA THR A 44 -20.14 -5.99 37.75
C THR A 44 -18.88 -6.41 38.52
N PRO A 45 -18.31 -7.60 38.25
CA PRO A 45 -17.05 -8.03 38.83
C PRO A 45 -15.90 -7.06 38.46
N PRO A 46 -14.90 -6.84 39.33
CA PRO A 46 -13.75 -6.01 39.00
C PRO A 46 -12.94 -6.55 37.81
N PHE A 47 -12.39 -5.66 36.98
CA PHE A 47 -11.63 -6.02 35.77
C PHE A 47 -10.58 -7.14 35.98
N PRO A 48 -9.69 -7.09 36.99
CA PRO A 48 -8.66 -8.13 37.18
C PRO A 48 -9.25 -9.51 37.49
N VAL A 49 -10.44 -9.55 38.07
CA VAL A 49 -11.14 -10.80 38.41
C VAL A 49 -11.68 -11.44 37.14
N VAL A 50 -12.31 -10.66 36.26
CA VAL A 50 -12.80 -11.13 34.95
C VAL A 50 -11.64 -11.61 34.09
N GLU A 51 -10.53 -10.86 34.05
CA GLU A 51 -9.35 -11.24 33.25
C GLU A 51 -8.75 -12.58 33.74
N ARG A 52 -8.58 -12.74 35.06
CA ARG A 52 -8.06 -13.97 35.65
C ARG A 52 -8.99 -15.16 35.40
N ALA A 53 -10.29 -14.96 35.56
CA ALA A 53 -11.29 -16.00 35.28
C ALA A 53 -11.27 -16.42 33.81
N ALA A 54 -11.25 -15.46 32.88
CA ALA A 54 -11.17 -15.74 31.45
C ALA A 54 -9.91 -16.54 31.08
N ARG A 55 -8.75 -16.21 31.67
CA ARG A 55 -7.50 -16.96 31.48
C ARG A 55 -7.60 -18.39 32.03
N ALA A 56 -8.16 -18.58 33.22
CA ALA A 56 -8.37 -19.91 33.80
C ALA A 56 -9.33 -20.76 32.96
N VAL A 57 -10.40 -20.16 32.43
CA VAL A 57 -11.30 -20.83 31.48
C VAL A 57 -10.56 -21.22 30.21
N ARG A 58 -9.74 -20.33 29.62
CA ARG A 58 -8.92 -20.67 28.43
C ARG A 58 -8.01 -21.87 28.69
N GLN A 59 -7.40 -21.96 29.88
CA GLN A 59 -6.51 -23.06 30.24
C GLN A 59 -7.25 -24.41 30.35
N ASN A 60 -8.49 -24.40 30.83
CA ASN A 60 -9.26 -25.63 31.07
C ASN A 60 -10.12 -26.05 29.86
N GLU A 61 -10.69 -25.09 29.14
CA GLU A 61 -11.72 -25.30 28.11
C GLU A 61 -11.28 -24.80 26.71
N GLY A 62 -10.06 -24.26 26.60
CA GLY A 62 -9.53 -23.70 25.37
C GLY A 62 -10.19 -22.37 24.96
N ASP A 63 -9.89 -21.93 23.74
CA ASP A 63 -10.36 -20.63 23.24
C ASP A 63 -11.90 -20.53 23.17
N GLN A 64 -12.60 -21.63 22.88
CA GLN A 64 -14.07 -21.63 22.82
C GLN A 64 -14.70 -21.36 24.18
N GLY A 65 -14.16 -21.97 25.25
CA GLY A 65 -14.59 -21.66 26.61
C GLY A 65 -14.36 -20.19 26.96
N MET A 66 -13.18 -19.65 26.61
CA MET A 66 -12.87 -18.23 26.86
C MET A 66 -13.80 -17.29 26.09
N ILE A 67 -14.09 -17.58 24.81
CA ILE A 67 -15.05 -16.82 24.00
C ILE A 67 -16.44 -16.85 24.65
N ALA A 68 -16.93 -18.04 25.02
CA ALA A 68 -18.24 -18.20 25.65
C ALA A 68 -18.32 -17.43 26.99
N PHE A 69 -17.28 -17.50 27.81
CA PHE A 69 -17.18 -16.77 29.07
C PHE A 69 -17.24 -15.25 28.86
N LEU A 70 -16.37 -14.69 28.00
CA LEU A 70 -16.30 -13.24 27.77
C LEU A 70 -17.57 -12.70 27.13
N THR A 71 -18.11 -13.38 26.13
CA THR A 71 -19.36 -12.93 25.46
C THR A 71 -20.57 -13.00 26.40
N SER A 72 -20.62 -14.01 27.29
CA SER A 72 -21.65 -14.10 28.33
C SER A 72 -21.52 -13.00 29.38
N HIS A 73 -20.28 -12.65 29.77
CA HIS A 73 -20.02 -11.52 30.68
C HIS A 73 -20.54 -10.21 30.08
N VAL A 74 -20.17 -9.91 28.82
CA VAL A 74 -20.63 -8.71 28.10
C VAL A 74 -22.15 -8.66 27.99
N ALA A 75 -22.82 -9.80 27.78
CA ALA A 75 -24.27 -9.87 27.69
C ALA A 75 -24.97 -9.59 29.04
N ARG A 76 -24.36 -10.04 30.15
CA ARG A 76 -24.88 -9.91 31.51
C ARG A 76 -24.63 -8.53 32.10
N TYR A 77 -23.44 -7.97 31.92
CA TYR A 77 -23.02 -6.69 32.50
C TYR A 77 -22.83 -5.66 31.38
N ARG A 78 -23.93 -5.21 30.78
CA ARG A 78 -23.91 -4.36 29.58
C ARG A 78 -23.21 -3.02 29.81
N ASP A 79 -23.27 -2.50 31.03
CA ASP A 79 -22.71 -1.20 31.43
C ASP A 79 -21.26 -1.31 31.92
N ASP A 80 -20.63 -2.49 31.88
CA ASP A 80 -19.21 -2.64 32.21
C ASP A 80 -18.35 -1.84 31.21
N PRO A 81 -17.60 -0.82 31.65
CA PRO A 81 -16.79 -0.01 30.74
C PRO A 81 -15.69 -0.82 30.04
N ASN A 82 -15.30 -1.98 30.57
CA ASN A 82 -14.26 -2.83 29.99
C ASN A 82 -14.77 -3.78 28.90
N ASN A 83 -16.07 -3.77 28.59
CA ASN A 83 -16.65 -4.64 27.58
C ASN A 83 -15.98 -4.49 26.20
N GLY A 84 -15.57 -3.28 25.82
CA GLY A 84 -14.82 -3.06 24.58
C GLY A 84 -13.51 -3.86 24.53
N TYR A 85 -12.78 -3.94 25.66
CA TYR A 85 -11.59 -4.75 25.78
C TYR A 85 -11.90 -6.26 25.68
N TYR A 86 -12.92 -6.75 26.39
CA TYR A 86 -13.29 -8.17 26.34
C TYR A 86 -13.71 -8.62 24.94
N LEU A 87 -14.42 -7.76 24.21
CA LEU A 87 -14.77 -8.03 22.82
C LEU A 87 -13.56 -8.00 21.89
N SER A 88 -12.56 -7.15 22.16
CA SER A 88 -11.30 -7.15 21.40
C SER A 88 -10.51 -8.45 21.63
N VAL A 89 -10.45 -8.95 22.86
CA VAL A 89 -9.85 -10.27 23.16
C VAL A 89 -10.60 -11.39 22.45
N THR A 90 -11.94 -11.36 22.48
CA THR A 90 -12.79 -12.29 21.74
C THR A 90 -12.48 -12.26 20.23
N ALA A 91 -12.31 -11.05 19.67
CA ALA A 91 -11.98 -10.87 18.26
C ALA A 91 -10.60 -11.43 17.90
N ASP A 92 -9.60 -11.25 18.76
CA ASP A 92 -8.26 -11.83 18.57
C ASP A 92 -8.32 -13.37 18.52
N LEU A 93 -9.09 -14.01 19.39
CA LEU A 93 -9.27 -15.48 19.37
C LEU A 93 -9.92 -15.96 18.07
N TYR A 94 -10.90 -15.24 17.54
CA TYR A 94 -11.47 -15.57 16.22
C TYR A 94 -10.47 -15.34 15.09
N ARG A 95 -9.68 -14.27 15.15
CA ARG A 95 -8.64 -13.96 14.16
C ARG A 95 -7.57 -15.06 14.12
N GLU A 96 -7.11 -15.52 15.27
CA GLU A 96 -6.14 -16.63 15.41
C GLU A 96 -6.64 -17.93 14.79
N LYS A 97 -7.97 -18.14 14.77
CA LYS A 97 -8.62 -19.29 14.13
C LYS A 97 -8.92 -19.09 12.64
N GLY A 98 -8.48 -17.98 12.04
CA GLY A 98 -8.78 -17.63 10.64
C GLY A 98 -10.22 -17.16 10.40
N ALA A 99 -11.02 -16.92 11.45
CA ALA A 99 -12.39 -16.45 11.34
C ALA A 99 -12.45 -14.91 11.25
N GLY A 100 -11.89 -14.37 10.16
CA GLY A 100 -11.72 -12.92 9.96
C GLY A 100 -13.01 -12.10 10.04
N GLU A 101 -14.12 -12.60 9.50
CA GLU A 101 -15.43 -11.91 9.55
C GLU A 101 -15.96 -11.77 10.98
N LEU A 102 -15.82 -12.83 11.79
CA LEU A 102 -16.22 -12.78 13.21
C LEU A 102 -15.28 -11.86 14.01
N ALA A 103 -13.98 -11.91 13.74
CA ALA A 103 -13.03 -10.99 14.34
C ALA A 103 -13.41 -9.52 14.02
N ARG A 104 -13.68 -9.20 12.75
CA ARG A 104 -14.12 -7.87 12.32
C ARG A 104 -15.41 -7.45 13.03
N HIS A 105 -16.39 -8.34 13.14
CA HIS A 105 -17.64 -8.07 13.86
C HIS A 105 -17.38 -7.65 15.32
N TYR A 106 -16.55 -8.40 16.04
CA TYR A 106 -16.26 -8.13 17.44
C TYR A 106 -15.40 -6.87 17.65
N TYR A 107 -14.42 -6.61 16.79
CA TYR A 107 -13.66 -5.35 16.85
C TYR A 107 -14.54 -4.12 16.57
N ARG A 108 -15.45 -4.19 15.59
CA ARG A 108 -16.41 -3.09 15.33
C ARG A 108 -17.30 -2.84 16.54
N ARG A 109 -17.78 -3.91 17.18
CA ARG A 109 -18.58 -3.77 18.42
C ARG A 109 -17.76 -3.16 19.55
N ALA A 110 -16.52 -3.59 19.73
CA ALA A 110 -15.63 -3.01 20.73
C ALA A 110 -15.46 -1.51 20.52
N LEU A 111 -15.19 -1.09 19.28
CA LEU A 111 -14.89 0.29 18.91
C LEU A 111 -16.10 1.24 18.96
N PHE A 112 -17.26 0.79 18.48
CA PHE A 112 -18.41 1.68 18.24
C PHE A 112 -19.56 1.54 19.26
N ARG A 113 -19.49 0.59 20.19
CA ARG A 113 -20.56 0.36 21.18
C ARG A 113 -20.13 0.53 22.63
N TYR A 114 -18.84 0.62 22.88
CA TYR A 114 -18.28 0.71 24.23
C TYR A 114 -17.33 1.90 24.34
N PRO A 115 -17.10 2.43 25.55
CA PRO A 115 -16.12 3.49 25.76
C PRO A 115 -14.69 2.98 25.56
N ASP A 116 -13.80 3.88 25.16
CA ASP A 116 -12.38 3.57 25.11
C ASP A 116 -11.81 3.47 26.52
N VAL A 117 -11.13 2.37 26.82
CA VAL A 117 -10.43 2.15 28.08
C VAL A 117 -8.94 1.91 27.85
N THR A 118 -8.13 2.39 28.78
CA THR A 118 -6.68 2.16 28.76
C THR A 118 -6.34 0.90 29.55
N VAL A 119 -5.84 -0.13 28.86
CA VAL A 119 -5.37 -1.37 29.48
C VAL A 119 -3.87 -1.46 29.30
N ARG A 120 -3.14 -1.49 30.42
CA ARG A 120 -1.65 -1.54 30.45
C ARG A 120 -0.99 -0.44 29.60
N GLY A 121 -1.53 0.79 29.68
CA GLY A 121 -1.00 1.95 28.96
C GLY A 121 -1.40 2.04 27.48
N VAL A 122 -2.23 1.12 26.98
CA VAL A 122 -2.70 1.13 25.58
C VAL A 122 -4.22 1.30 25.54
N ALA A 123 -4.68 2.25 24.73
CA ALA A 123 -6.09 2.49 24.44
C ALA A 123 -6.69 1.29 23.69
N SER A 124 -7.80 0.76 24.19
CA SER A 124 -8.50 -0.40 23.63
C SER A 124 -9.00 -0.16 22.21
N HIS A 125 -9.52 1.04 21.93
CA HIS A 125 -10.00 1.43 20.61
C HIS A 125 -8.84 1.52 19.62
N ARG A 126 -7.65 2.00 20.04
CA ARG A 126 -6.45 2.00 19.21
C ARG A 126 -6.02 0.60 18.79
N VAL A 127 -6.14 -0.38 19.68
CA VAL A 127 -5.88 -1.79 19.32
C VAL A 127 -6.93 -2.27 18.32
N ALA A 128 -8.21 -2.06 18.60
CA ALA A 128 -9.30 -2.52 17.75
C ALA A 128 -9.24 -1.93 16.33
N ILE A 129 -8.99 -0.63 16.18
CA ILE A 129 -8.94 0.04 14.87
C ILE A 129 -7.75 -0.44 14.03
N ASN A 130 -6.58 -0.66 14.63
CA ASN A 130 -5.42 -1.20 13.92
C ASN A 130 -5.67 -2.64 13.44
N ARG A 131 -6.35 -3.44 14.27
CA ARG A 131 -6.76 -4.81 13.89
C ARG A 131 -7.82 -4.79 12.78
N LEU A 132 -8.76 -3.85 12.82
CA LEU A 132 -9.75 -3.65 11.76
C LEU A 132 -9.07 -3.27 10.44
N LEU A 133 -8.16 -2.30 10.45
CA LEU A 133 -7.44 -1.88 9.24
C LEU A 133 -6.67 -3.03 8.58
N ALA A 134 -6.10 -3.95 9.37
CA ALA A 134 -5.40 -5.13 8.85
C ALA A 134 -6.35 -6.21 8.28
N LEU A 135 -7.61 -6.22 8.69
CA LEU A 135 -8.63 -7.22 8.26
C LEU A 135 -9.60 -6.67 7.21
N GLU A 136 -9.68 -5.36 7.05
CA GLU A 136 -10.64 -4.70 6.18
C GLU A 136 -10.20 -4.79 4.73
N GLN A 137 -11.11 -5.25 3.88
CA GLN A 137 -10.86 -5.38 2.44
C GLN A 137 -11.59 -4.32 1.64
N ASP A 138 -12.64 -3.71 2.20
CA ASP A 138 -13.33 -2.60 1.56
C ASP A 138 -12.50 -1.31 1.69
N PRO A 139 -11.98 -0.75 0.59
CA PRO A 139 -11.17 0.46 0.63
C PRO A 139 -11.95 1.66 1.17
N ARG A 140 -13.27 1.73 0.99
CA ARG A 140 -14.10 2.81 1.53
C ARG A 140 -14.15 2.76 3.04
N GLN A 141 -14.34 1.57 3.59
CA GLN A 141 -14.36 1.39 5.04
C GLN A 141 -12.98 1.62 5.67
N ARG A 142 -11.89 1.30 4.96
CA ARG A 142 -10.52 1.64 5.40
C ARG A 142 -10.30 3.15 5.49
N VAL A 143 -10.84 3.93 4.54
CA VAL A 143 -10.79 5.40 4.62
C VAL A 143 -11.44 5.88 5.91
N ASP A 144 -12.64 5.40 6.24
CA ASP A 144 -13.35 5.80 7.47
C ASP A 144 -12.54 5.46 8.73
N TYR A 145 -11.92 4.28 8.76
CA TYR A 145 -11.07 3.88 9.88
C TYR A 145 -9.80 4.72 10.03
N LEU A 146 -9.17 5.09 8.92
CA LEU A 146 -7.99 5.96 8.92
C LEU A 146 -8.34 7.38 9.41
N HIS A 147 -9.50 7.91 9.02
CA HIS A 147 -10.01 9.17 9.58
C HIS A 147 -10.30 9.07 11.06
N TYR A 148 -10.97 8.00 11.51
CA TYR A 148 -11.19 7.77 12.94
C TYR A 148 -9.85 7.73 13.71
N LEU A 149 -8.85 7.02 13.18
CA LEU A 149 -7.53 6.95 13.78
C LEU A 149 -6.90 8.35 13.87
N GLN A 150 -6.96 9.13 12.79
CA GLN A 150 -6.43 10.49 12.74
C GLN A 150 -7.14 11.42 13.73
N ASP A 151 -8.46 11.38 13.80
CA ASP A 151 -9.26 12.29 14.64
C ASP A 151 -9.09 12.00 16.14
N GLN A 152 -8.96 10.72 16.52
CA GLN A 152 -8.89 10.32 17.92
C GLN A 152 -7.46 10.25 18.48
N TYR A 153 -6.46 10.05 17.61
CA TYR A 153 -5.08 9.76 18.04
C TYR A 153 -4.02 10.62 17.36
N SER A 154 -4.39 11.76 16.75
CA SER A 154 -3.50 12.66 15.99
C SER A 154 -2.15 12.90 16.65
N ASP A 155 -2.14 13.15 17.96
CA ASP A 155 -0.95 13.56 18.71
C ASP A 155 0.10 12.45 18.85
N SER A 156 -0.30 11.20 18.61
CA SER A 156 0.54 10.01 18.76
C SER A 156 0.87 9.30 17.46
N LEU A 157 0.41 9.84 16.31
CA LEU A 157 0.55 9.21 15.00
C LEU A 157 1.57 9.92 14.13
N ASP A 158 2.25 9.13 13.31
CA ASP A 158 2.96 9.68 12.15
C ASP A 158 1.93 10.10 11.08
N ARG A 159 1.75 11.42 10.94
CA ARG A 159 0.82 12.01 9.96
C ARG A 159 1.16 11.60 8.53
N GLY A 160 2.44 11.47 8.18
CA GLY A 160 2.85 11.06 6.84
C GLY A 160 2.44 9.61 6.57
N LEU A 161 2.56 8.74 7.58
CA LEU A 161 2.19 7.33 7.44
C LEU A 161 0.69 7.16 7.23
N VAL A 162 -0.12 7.87 8.02
CA VAL A 162 -1.58 7.88 7.85
C VAL A 162 -1.96 8.42 6.47
N ALA A 163 -1.32 9.51 6.01
CA ALA A 163 -1.57 10.08 4.70
C ALA A 163 -1.22 9.11 3.56
N TYR A 164 -0.12 8.35 3.68
CA TYR A 164 0.23 7.32 2.70
C TYR A 164 -0.86 6.24 2.60
N HIS A 165 -1.33 5.73 3.73
CA HIS A 165 -2.39 4.71 3.74
C HIS A 165 -3.74 5.25 3.27
N LEU A 166 -4.07 6.52 3.57
CA LEU A 166 -5.24 7.20 3.02
C LEU A 166 -5.13 7.30 1.50
N ALA A 167 -3.97 7.68 0.96
CA ALA A 167 -3.76 7.77 -0.48
C ALA A 167 -4.05 6.44 -1.18
N LYS A 168 -3.50 5.34 -0.65
CA LYS A 168 -3.75 3.98 -1.17
C LYS A 168 -5.23 3.60 -1.10
N ALA A 169 -5.88 3.82 0.04
CA ALA A 169 -7.29 3.49 0.23
C ALA A 169 -8.21 4.33 -0.67
N TYR A 170 -7.92 5.62 -0.85
CA TYR A 170 -8.64 6.47 -1.79
C TYR A 170 -8.46 6.01 -3.24
N GLY A 171 -7.24 5.67 -3.65
CA GLY A 171 -6.97 5.14 -4.99
C GLY A 171 -7.73 3.84 -5.26
N GLU A 172 -7.71 2.90 -4.32
CA GLU A 172 -8.48 1.65 -4.40
C GLU A 172 -9.99 1.90 -4.45
N ALA A 173 -10.48 2.97 -3.80
CA ALA A 173 -11.88 3.39 -3.85
C ALA A 173 -12.26 4.21 -5.10
N GLY A 174 -11.30 4.52 -5.99
CA GLY A 174 -11.50 5.36 -7.18
C GLY A 174 -11.62 6.86 -6.88
N ARG A 175 -11.25 7.29 -5.67
CA ARG A 175 -11.27 8.70 -5.21
C ARG A 175 -9.94 9.38 -5.48
N TRP A 176 -9.63 9.53 -6.77
CA TRP A 176 -8.30 9.92 -7.22
C TRP A 176 -7.84 11.31 -6.73
N PRO A 177 -8.67 12.37 -6.77
CA PRO A 177 -8.24 13.67 -6.26
C PRO A 177 -7.79 13.60 -4.79
N GLU A 178 -8.55 12.93 -3.93
CA GLU A 178 -8.21 12.75 -2.52
C GLU A 178 -6.99 11.86 -2.32
N ALA A 179 -6.79 10.87 -3.20
CA ALA A 179 -5.59 10.04 -3.20
C ALA A 179 -4.33 10.89 -3.42
N PHE A 180 -4.34 11.73 -4.47
CA PHE A 180 -3.18 12.58 -4.80
C PHE A 180 -2.95 13.68 -3.75
N GLU A 181 -4.00 14.27 -3.17
CA GLU A 181 -3.82 15.18 -2.03
C GLU A 181 -3.15 14.48 -0.83
N SER A 182 -3.58 13.24 -0.54
CA SER A 182 -3.00 12.46 0.55
C SER A 182 -1.54 12.07 0.27
N TYR A 183 -1.20 11.75 -0.99
CA TYR A 183 0.20 11.56 -1.40
C TYR A 183 1.03 12.83 -1.22
N ARG A 184 0.51 14.01 -1.57
CA ARG A 184 1.22 15.29 -1.34
C ARG A 184 1.47 15.54 0.15
N VAL A 185 0.50 15.22 1.01
CA VAL A 185 0.70 15.27 2.47
C VAL A 185 1.80 14.31 2.91
N PHE A 186 1.81 13.06 2.44
CA PHE A 186 2.89 12.11 2.75
C PHE A 186 4.28 12.62 2.28
N LEU A 187 4.36 13.14 1.06
CA LEU A 187 5.60 13.69 0.50
C LEU A 187 6.13 14.87 1.32
N ALA A 188 5.25 15.68 1.92
CA ALA A 188 5.60 16.77 2.82
C ALA A 188 6.20 16.33 4.18
N HIS A 189 6.19 15.03 4.51
CA HIS A 189 6.76 14.46 5.74
C HIS A 189 7.98 13.58 5.44
N PRO A 190 9.17 14.15 5.15
CA PRO A 190 10.33 13.43 4.61
C PRO A 190 10.90 12.32 5.49
N ARG A 191 10.62 12.35 6.80
CA ARG A 191 11.12 11.38 7.78
C ARG A 191 10.19 10.19 7.99
N THR A 192 8.99 10.22 7.41
CA THR A 192 8.05 9.09 7.48
C THR A 192 8.60 7.93 6.66
N GLU A 193 8.79 6.80 7.31
CA GLU A 193 9.11 5.51 6.69
C GLU A 193 7.84 4.67 6.55
N ILE A 194 7.72 3.94 5.45
CA ILE A 194 6.62 2.99 5.23
C ILE A 194 7.18 1.57 5.40
N PRO A 195 6.88 0.89 6.52
CA PRO A 195 7.39 -0.46 6.76
C PRO A 195 6.99 -1.41 5.63
N GLY A 196 7.96 -2.15 5.08
CA GLY A 196 7.72 -3.10 3.98
C GLY A 196 7.63 -2.48 2.59
N GLU A 197 7.64 -1.15 2.46
CA GLU A 197 7.57 -0.44 1.18
C GLU A 197 8.71 0.60 1.06
N PRO A 198 9.97 0.16 0.86
CA PRO A 198 11.14 1.05 0.85
C PRO A 198 11.07 2.15 -0.22
N ASN A 199 10.40 1.89 -1.34
CA ASN A 199 10.28 2.83 -2.46
C ASN A 199 9.00 3.68 -2.41
N ALA A 200 8.22 3.63 -1.33
CA ALA A 200 6.92 4.30 -1.22
C ALA A 200 6.98 5.80 -1.55
N ARG A 201 8.04 6.48 -1.12
CA ARG A 201 8.25 7.92 -1.40
C ARG A 201 8.50 8.20 -2.87
N GLN A 202 9.39 7.45 -3.50
CA GLN A 202 9.70 7.63 -4.92
C GLN A 202 8.46 7.31 -5.76
N GLU A 203 7.74 6.24 -5.43
CA GLU A 203 6.51 5.86 -6.13
C GLU A 203 5.41 6.93 -5.98
N ALA A 204 5.17 7.42 -4.75
CA ALA A 204 4.23 8.53 -4.53
C ALA A 204 4.62 9.78 -5.32
N GLN A 205 5.92 10.11 -5.38
CA GLN A 205 6.41 11.23 -6.16
C GLN A 205 6.15 11.04 -7.65
N ARG A 206 6.49 9.87 -8.22
CA ARG A 206 6.25 9.54 -9.63
C ARG A 206 4.77 9.67 -10.00
N GLN A 207 3.88 9.19 -9.12
CA GLN A 207 2.44 9.26 -9.32
C GLN A 207 1.91 10.70 -9.25
N VAL A 208 2.32 11.48 -8.25
CA VAL A 208 1.92 12.89 -8.11
C VAL A 208 2.43 13.72 -9.29
N THR A 209 3.71 13.58 -9.66
CA THR A 209 4.26 14.35 -10.78
C THR A 209 3.55 13.98 -12.10
N PHE A 210 3.27 12.70 -12.33
CA PHE A 210 2.50 12.28 -13.51
C PHE A 210 1.07 12.87 -13.49
N TYR A 211 0.38 12.85 -12.34
CA TYR A 211 -0.96 13.44 -12.17
C TYR A 211 -0.99 14.97 -12.38
N ASP A 212 0.06 15.67 -11.96
CA ASP A 212 0.15 17.13 -12.11
C ASP A 212 0.65 17.56 -13.50
N SER A 213 1.17 16.64 -14.30
CA SER A 213 1.70 16.92 -15.63
C SER A 213 0.63 17.15 -16.71
N GLY A 214 1.03 17.74 -17.84
CA GLY A 214 0.13 17.94 -18.98
C GLY A 214 -0.07 16.73 -19.89
N ARG A 215 0.67 15.62 -19.69
CA ARG A 215 0.56 14.32 -20.41
C ARG A 215 0.48 14.39 -21.94
N ARG A 216 0.99 15.46 -22.56
CA ARG A 216 0.88 15.74 -24.01
C ARG A 216 1.70 14.81 -24.89
N TRP A 217 2.61 14.03 -24.31
CA TRP A 217 3.48 13.07 -25.01
C TRP A 217 2.83 11.70 -25.23
N THR A 218 1.63 11.48 -24.68
CA THR A 218 0.96 10.17 -24.71
C THR A 218 0.25 9.95 -26.05
N HIS A 219 0.15 8.68 -26.46
CA HIS A 219 -0.41 8.29 -27.75
C HIS A 219 -1.36 7.12 -27.60
N GLN A 220 -2.56 7.17 -28.20
CA GLN A 220 -3.53 6.07 -28.12
C GLN A 220 -3.01 4.75 -28.74
N ASP A 221 -2.16 4.86 -29.75
CA ASP A 221 -1.72 3.74 -30.57
C ASP A 221 -0.19 3.65 -30.62
N LEU A 222 0.33 2.44 -30.38
CA LEU A 222 1.77 2.16 -30.35
C LEU A 222 2.41 2.31 -31.74
N ASP A 223 1.73 1.85 -32.79
CA ASP A 223 2.27 1.88 -34.15
C ASP A 223 2.49 3.33 -34.62
N THR A 224 1.54 4.20 -34.29
CA THR A 224 1.63 5.65 -34.57
C THR A 224 2.81 6.29 -33.83
N LEU A 225 3.00 5.96 -32.55
CA LEU A 225 4.13 6.47 -31.76
C LEU A 225 5.47 5.99 -32.35
N VAL A 226 5.59 4.69 -32.62
CA VAL A 226 6.81 4.08 -33.19
C VAL A 226 7.12 4.67 -34.57
N ALA A 227 6.10 4.86 -35.43
CA ALA A 227 6.28 5.46 -36.74
C ALA A 227 6.79 6.91 -36.65
N ARG A 228 6.25 7.71 -35.73
CA ARG A 228 6.70 9.10 -35.49
C ARG A 228 8.14 9.17 -35.00
N ILE A 229 8.52 8.28 -34.07
CA ILE A 229 9.90 8.17 -33.57
C ILE A 229 10.85 7.74 -34.68
N LYS A 230 10.53 6.67 -35.43
CA LYS A 230 11.33 6.23 -36.58
C LYS A 230 11.53 7.34 -37.60
N ASN A 231 10.49 8.12 -37.87
CA ASN A 231 10.56 9.27 -38.76
C ASN A 231 11.46 10.39 -38.21
N ALA A 232 11.42 10.69 -36.91
CA ALA A 232 12.31 11.66 -36.27
C ALA A 232 13.78 11.20 -36.30
N LEU A 233 14.04 9.91 -36.03
CA LEU A 233 15.37 9.31 -36.15
C LEU A 233 15.91 9.38 -37.59
N TRP A 234 15.07 9.03 -38.57
CA TRP A 234 15.45 9.05 -39.99
C TRP A 234 15.78 10.47 -40.49
N ARG A 235 15.02 11.49 -40.05
CA ARG A 235 15.28 12.91 -40.36
C ARG A 235 16.41 13.52 -39.54
N GLN A 236 16.95 12.80 -38.55
CA GLN A 236 17.89 13.32 -37.55
C GLN A 236 17.37 14.62 -36.90
N ASP A 237 16.10 14.61 -36.48
CA ASP A 237 15.42 15.76 -35.86
C ASP A 237 15.21 15.53 -34.36
N PRO A 238 16.09 16.07 -33.48
CA PRO A 238 15.96 15.92 -32.04
C PRO A 238 14.70 16.57 -31.48
N ALA A 239 14.24 17.68 -32.06
CA ALA A 239 13.05 18.37 -31.56
C ALA A 239 11.80 17.54 -31.83
N ALA A 240 11.69 16.93 -33.01
CA ALA A 240 10.62 15.99 -33.29
C ALA A 240 10.67 14.75 -32.40
N LEU A 241 11.86 14.21 -32.13
CA LEU A 241 12.03 13.05 -31.27
C LEU A 241 11.61 13.35 -29.82
N LEU A 242 12.12 14.45 -29.26
CA LEU A 242 11.89 14.82 -27.85
C LEU A 242 10.44 15.20 -27.54
N ARG A 243 9.63 15.57 -28.54
CA ARG A 243 8.18 15.77 -28.35
C ARG A 243 7.42 14.50 -27.94
N HIS A 244 7.99 13.33 -28.23
CA HIS A 244 7.39 12.03 -27.89
C HIS A 244 7.95 11.43 -26.61
N ARG A 245 9.00 12.04 -26.04
CA ARG A 245 9.62 11.59 -24.79
C ARG A 245 8.62 11.76 -23.65
N ALA A 246 8.51 10.78 -22.76
CA ALA A 246 7.77 10.95 -21.53
C ALA A 246 8.27 12.19 -20.78
N GLY A 247 7.34 13.08 -20.42
CA GLY A 247 7.65 14.31 -19.69
C GLY A 247 8.03 14.04 -18.25
N GLU A 248 7.47 12.97 -17.68
CA GLU A 248 7.74 12.49 -16.33
C GLU A 248 8.19 11.03 -16.37
N ASN A 249 8.96 10.61 -15.37
CA ASN A 249 9.36 9.20 -15.17
C ASN A 249 10.08 8.57 -16.37
N PHE A 250 10.79 9.38 -17.16
CA PHE A 250 11.61 8.93 -18.28
C PHE A 250 13.00 8.51 -17.80
N PHE A 251 13.34 7.24 -17.96
CA PHE A 251 14.62 6.72 -17.48
C PHE A 251 15.62 6.44 -18.63
N THR A 252 16.89 6.34 -18.26
CA THR A 252 17.95 5.83 -19.15
C THR A 252 18.87 4.91 -18.36
N MET A 253 18.80 3.61 -18.59
CA MET A 253 19.51 2.62 -17.76
C MET A 253 20.01 1.43 -18.57
N SER A 254 20.84 0.58 -17.97
CA SER A 254 21.17 -0.74 -18.53
C SER A 254 20.12 -1.78 -18.15
N TRP A 255 20.05 -2.88 -18.89
CA TRP A 255 19.04 -3.94 -18.70
C TRP A 255 18.96 -4.55 -17.29
N GLN A 256 20.04 -4.52 -16.52
CA GLN A 256 20.12 -5.12 -15.18
C GLN A 256 19.87 -4.11 -14.05
N GLN A 257 19.69 -2.83 -14.38
CA GLN A 257 19.41 -1.78 -13.38
C GLN A 257 17.92 -1.69 -13.10
N ASP A 258 17.59 -1.38 -11.85
CA ASP A 258 16.22 -1.05 -11.44
C ASP A 258 15.92 0.40 -11.82
N GLU A 259 14.75 0.68 -12.39
CA GLU A 259 14.29 2.05 -12.68
C GLU A 259 14.31 2.94 -11.42
N MET A 260 14.16 2.33 -10.24
CA MET A 260 14.13 3.01 -8.95
C MET A 260 15.53 3.26 -8.36
N ASP A 261 16.60 2.72 -8.96
CA ASP A 261 17.97 3.01 -8.53
C ASP A 261 18.30 4.50 -8.79
N ALA A 262 18.96 5.15 -7.84
CA ALA A 262 19.34 6.56 -7.92
C ALA A 262 20.26 6.88 -9.13
N ASN A 263 20.89 5.84 -9.70
CA ASN A 263 21.74 5.96 -10.89
C ASN A 263 20.99 5.76 -12.22
N SER A 264 19.71 5.37 -12.20
CA SER A 264 18.89 5.13 -13.40
C SER A 264 18.29 6.41 -14.00
N ASP A 265 18.18 7.46 -13.18
CA ASP A 265 17.93 8.83 -13.63
C ASP A 265 19.27 9.48 -13.98
N ILE A 266 19.72 9.38 -15.22
CA ILE A 266 20.88 10.17 -15.69
C ILE A 266 20.38 11.59 -15.99
N PRO A 267 20.60 12.59 -15.12
CA PRO A 267 19.92 13.90 -15.22
C PRO A 267 20.40 14.73 -16.42
N THR A 268 21.45 14.28 -17.11
CA THR A 268 22.19 15.01 -18.15
C THR A 268 22.28 14.27 -19.48
N PHE A 269 21.45 13.26 -19.72
CA PHE A 269 21.47 12.52 -20.98
C PHE A 269 20.85 13.33 -22.15
N ASP A 270 21.70 14.02 -22.93
CA ASP A 270 21.29 14.72 -24.15
C ASP A 270 21.26 13.77 -25.36
N ILE A 271 20.13 13.07 -25.53
CA ILE A 271 19.89 12.21 -26.70
C ILE A 271 20.02 12.98 -28.04
N GLY A 272 19.70 14.28 -28.04
CA GLY A 272 19.76 15.11 -29.24
C GLY A 272 21.20 15.37 -29.69
N ALA A 273 22.16 15.43 -28.78
CA ALA A 273 23.57 15.48 -29.12
C ALA A 273 24.03 14.21 -29.85
N PHE A 274 23.59 13.03 -29.42
CA PHE A 274 23.93 11.77 -30.07
C PHE A 274 23.29 11.65 -31.46
N LEU A 275 22.00 11.97 -31.58
CA LEU A 275 21.28 11.91 -32.86
C LEU A 275 21.88 12.83 -33.94
N ARG A 276 22.41 14.00 -33.53
CA ARG A 276 23.07 14.95 -34.43
C ARG A 276 24.45 14.48 -34.88
N ARG A 277 25.19 13.78 -34.02
CA ARG A 277 26.56 13.33 -34.29
C ARG A 277 26.63 12.02 -35.06
N SER A 278 25.61 11.18 -34.93
CA SER A 278 25.63 9.84 -35.49
C SER A 278 24.37 9.55 -36.29
N ARG A 279 24.53 8.81 -37.40
CA ARG A 279 23.38 8.37 -38.20
C ARG A 279 22.77 7.12 -37.57
N VAL A 280 21.80 7.35 -36.70
CA VAL A 280 21.07 6.30 -36.00
C VAL A 280 20.26 5.46 -36.99
N ARG A 281 20.28 4.14 -36.78
CA ARG A 281 19.47 3.15 -37.49
C ARG A 281 18.54 2.46 -36.50
N PHE A 282 17.48 1.84 -37.01
CA PHE A 282 16.47 1.18 -36.20
C PHE A 282 15.96 -0.08 -36.91
N SER A 283 15.46 -1.04 -36.12
CA SER A 283 14.88 -2.27 -36.63
C SER A 283 13.58 -1.97 -37.38
N ARG A 284 13.26 -2.82 -38.37
CA ARG A 284 12.01 -2.72 -39.11
C ARG A 284 10.82 -2.96 -38.17
N ASP A 285 10.91 -4.01 -37.37
CA ASP A 285 9.86 -4.47 -36.46
C ASP A 285 10.27 -4.25 -35.00
N LEU A 286 9.30 -4.27 -34.09
CA LEU A 286 9.56 -4.27 -32.65
C LEU A 286 10.19 -5.60 -32.23
N GLU A 287 10.91 -5.59 -31.10
CA GLU A 287 11.56 -6.79 -30.59
C GLU A 287 10.55 -7.86 -30.18
N VAL A 288 10.96 -9.12 -30.32
CA VAL A 288 10.10 -10.30 -30.08
C VAL A 288 9.60 -10.41 -28.63
N ASN A 289 10.30 -9.80 -27.69
CA ASN A 289 9.92 -9.74 -26.28
C ASN A 289 8.87 -8.65 -25.95
N SER A 290 8.45 -7.87 -26.96
CA SER A 290 7.34 -6.92 -26.82
C SER A 290 6.01 -7.64 -26.56
N ASN A 291 5.14 -7.03 -25.77
CA ASN A 291 3.88 -7.58 -25.32
C ASN A 291 2.77 -6.50 -25.24
N ALA A 292 1.64 -6.82 -24.62
CA ALA A 292 0.47 -5.94 -24.57
C ALA A 292 0.64 -4.67 -23.71
N SER A 293 1.66 -4.62 -22.86
CA SER A 293 1.95 -3.50 -21.96
C SER A 293 3.31 -2.85 -22.18
N GLU A 294 4.25 -3.54 -22.85
CA GLU A 294 5.61 -3.07 -23.04
C GLU A 294 6.10 -3.41 -24.43
N ALA A 295 6.87 -2.52 -25.06
CA ALA A 295 7.47 -2.78 -26.35
C ALA A 295 8.86 -2.17 -26.46
N TYR A 296 9.69 -2.76 -27.31
CA TYR A 296 11.09 -2.36 -27.46
C TYR A 296 11.42 -2.17 -28.94
N LEU A 297 12.00 -1.01 -29.27
CA LEU A 297 12.56 -0.74 -30.58
C LEU A 297 14.07 -0.76 -30.51
N ARG A 298 14.70 -1.76 -31.14
CA ARG A 298 16.16 -1.80 -31.27
C ARG A 298 16.65 -0.71 -32.20
N THR A 299 17.63 0.02 -31.73
CA THR A 299 18.28 1.12 -32.44
C THR A 299 19.80 1.01 -32.29
N TRP A 300 20.55 1.43 -33.30
CA TRP A 300 22.01 1.34 -33.26
C TRP A 300 22.70 2.47 -33.99
N GLY A 301 24.01 2.58 -33.75
CA GLY A 301 24.83 3.64 -34.31
C GLY A 301 24.74 4.94 -33.52
N TRP A 302 24.39 4.89 -32.23
CA TRP A 302 24.32 6.07 -31.37
C TRP A 302 25.70 6.56 -30.93
N SER A 303 26.55 5.65 -30.46
CA SER A 303 27.89 5.93 -29.99
C SER A 303 28.84 4.75 -30.26
N HIS A 304 30.14 4.98 -30.20
CA HIS A 304 31.12 3.89 -30.34
C HIS A 304 31.20 3.00 -29.08
N ARG A 305 30.94 3.56 -27.89
CA ARG A 305 31.07 2.84 -26.61
C ARG A 305 29.90 1.88 -26.37
N ILE A 306 28.68 2.37 -26.61
CA ILE A 306 27.45 1.60 -26.49
C ILE A 306 26.71 1.79 -27.81
N PRO A 307 26.90 0.87 -28.78
CA PRO A 307 26.39 1.04 -30.13
C PRO A 307 24.89 0.80 -30.23
N THR A 308 24.33 -0.06 -29.38
CA THR A 308 22.95 -0.52 -29.44
C THR A 308 22.17 -0.05 -28.23
N TRP A 309 21.05 0.64 -28.47
CA TRP A 309 20.09 1.11 -27.48
C TRP A 309 18.69 0.61 -27.85
N TYR A 310 17.84 0.39 -26.87
CA TYR A 310 16.45 0.01 -27.06
C TYR A 310 15.56 1.13 -26.54
N LEU A 311 14.74 1.68 -27.43
CA LEU A 311 13.71 2.64 -27.01
C LEU A 311 12.57 1.85 -26.39
N TYR A 312 12.30 2.12 -25.11
CA TYR A 312 11.30 1.41 -24.32
C TYR A 312 9.97 2.15 -24.36
N PHE A 313 8.94 1.42 -24.74
CA PHE A 313 7.56 1.88 -24.76
C PHE A 313 6.77 1.15 -23.70
N ARG A 314 5.93 1.87 -22.98
CA ARG A 314 4.99 1.25 -22.04
C ARG A 314 3.60 1.78 -22.22
N ARG A 315 2.65 0.91 -21.90
CA ARG A 315 1.26 1.26 -21.77
C ARG A 315 1.04 1.88 -20.40
N ILE A 316 0.37 3.03 -20.39
CA ILE A 316 0.14 3.82 -19.19
C ILE A 316 -1.00 3.20 -18.39
N ASP A 317 -0.68 2.75 -17.19
CA ASP A 317 -1.69 2.33 -16.21
C ASP A 317 -2.03 3.52 -15.30
N PHE A 318 -3.02 4.31 -15.71
CA PHE A 318 -3.43 5.50 -14.96
C PHE A 318 -4.96 5.63 -14.83
N PRO A 319 -5.62 4.78 -14.03
CA PRO A 319 -7.08 4.72 -13.94
C PRO A 319 -7.74 6.02 -13.44
N ALA A 320 -6.97 6.97 -12.91
CA ALA A 320 -7.45 8.30 -12.54
C ALA A 320 -7.94 9.15 -13.74
N ASP A 321 -7.42 8.87 -14.94
CA ASP A 321 -7.78 9.59 -16.16
C ASP A 321 -8.02 8.58 -17.30
N PRO A 322 -9.29 8.24 -17.61
CA PRO A 322 -9.61 7.28 -18.67
C PRO A 322 -9.13 7.69 -20.07
N GLU A 323 -8.88 8.97 -20.33
CA GLU A 323 -8.40 9.43 -21.65
C GLU A 323 -6.91 9.13 -21.84
N VAL A 324 -6.16 9.03 -20.74
CA VAL A 324 -4.74 8.70 -20.73
C VAL A 324 -4.51 7.22 -20.39
N HIS A 325 -5.38 6.62 -19.58
CA HIS A 325 -5.29 5.21 -19.23
C HIS A 325 -5.31 4.33 -20.50
N GLY A 326 -4.31 3.46 -20.62
CA GLY A 326 -4.18 2.57 -21.76
C GLY A 326 -3.49 3.18 -22.99
N ASN A 327 -3.15 4.47 -22.97
CA ASN A 327 -2.27 5.08 -23.98
C ASN A 327 -0.84 4.53 -23.85
N TRP A 328 -0.02 4.79 -24.85
CA TRP A 328 1.39 4.45 -24.93
C TRP A 328 2.26 5.70 -24.78
N GLU A 329 3.42 5.51 -24.17
CA GLU A 329 4.48 6.52 -24.12
C GLU A 329 5.84 5.91 -24.42
N TRP A 330 6.76 6.75 -24.89
CA TRP A 330 8.18 6.42 -24.90
C TRP A 330 8.73 6.71 -23.49
N GLY A 331 8.79 5.66 -22.67
CA GLY A 331 9.06 5.73 -21.24
C GLY A 331 10.54 5.66 -20.86
N GLY A 332 11.42 5.27 -21.77
CA GLY A 332 12.85 5.24 -21.46
C GLY A 332 13.76 4.69 -22.54
N ILE A 333 15.02 4.50 -22.17
CA ILE A 333 16.06 3.91 -23.02
C ILE A 333 16.81 2.86 -22.22
N LEU A 334 16.96 1.68 -22.83
CA LEU A 334 17.77 0.59 -22.31
C LEU A 334 19.08 0.49 -23.11
N PHE A 335 20.20 0.55 -22.42
CA PHE A 335 21.54 0.51 -23.02
C PHE A 335 22.10 -0.91 -23.09
N GLY A 336 22.79 -1.21 -24.20
CA GLY A 336 23.45 -2.49 -24.43
C GLY A 336 22.56 -3.47 -25.20
N GLU A 337 23.16 -4.56 -25.68
CA GLU A 337 22.40 -5.62 -26.34
C GLU A 337 21.44 -6.31 -25.35
N ALA A 338 20.25 -6.64 -25.85
CA ALA A 338 19.29 -7.45 -25.13
C ALA A 338 19.64 -8.91 -25.39
N PHE A 339 20.10 -9.61 -24.36
CA PHE A 339 20.40 -11.06 -24.29
C PHE A 339 21.29 -11.64 -25.41
#